data_AF-A0A377YPM7-F1
#
_entry.id   AF-A0A377YPM7-F1
#
_cell.length_a   1.000
_cell.length_b   1.000
_cell.length_c   1.000
_cell.angle_alpha   90.00
_cell.angle_beta   90.00
_cell.angle_gamma   90.00
#
_symmetry.space_group_name_H-M   'P 1'
#
loop_
_entity.id
_entity.type
_entity.pdbx_description
1 polymer ?
#
loop_
_entity_poly.entity_id
_entity_poly.type
_entity_poly.pdbx_seq_one_letter_code
_entity_poly.pdbx_strand_id
1 'polypeptide(L)'
;MRYGENSHQQAAFYIEENVKEASVATATQLQGKALSYNNIADTDAALECVKEFNEPACVIVKHANPCGVAVSDSILDAYDRAYKTDPTSAFGGIIAFNRELDAETRRRSSLASSSK
;
A
#
# COMPACT_ATOMS: atom_id res chain seq x y z
N MET A 1 16.96 7.12 7.29
CA MET A 1 15.78 7.58 6.50
C MET A 1 15.87 9.09 6.30
N ARG A 2 15.04 9.69 5.44
CA ARG A 2 15.07 11.16 5.21
C ARG A 2 14.71 11.96 6.47
N TYR A 3 13.74 11.47 7.23
CA TYR A 3 13.28 11.96 8.53
C TYR A 3 12.36 10.88 9.15
N GLY A 4 11.96 11.04 10.41
CA GLY A 4 10.99 10.19 11.11
C GLY A 4 9.55 10.45 10.68
N GLU A 5 8.61 10.32 11.60
CA GLU A 5 7.19 10.61 11.32
C GLU A 5 6.98 12.08 10.90
N ASN A 6 7.74 12.99 11.52
CA ASN A 6 7.77 14.42 11.23
C ASN A 6 9.19 14.86 10.82
N SER A 7 9.27 15.98 10.08
CA SER A 7 10.52 16.47 9.46
C SER A 7 11.65 16.79 10.44
N HIS A 8 11.33 17.10 11.70
CA HIS A 8 12.31 17.42 12.74
C HIS A 8 12.88 16.17 13.44
N GLN A 9 12.32 14.98 13.16
CA GLN A 9 12.72 13.72 13.78
C GLN A 9 13.73 12.97 12.89
N GLN A 10 14.72 12.33 13.52
CA GLN A 10 15.64 11.41 12.85
C GLN A 10 15.06 9.98 12.87
N ALA A 11 15.37 9.18 11.85
CA ALA A 11 14.95 7.79 11.79
C ALA A 11 15.91 6.91 10.98
N ALA A 12 15.96 5.64 11.35
CA ALA A 12 16.65 4.57 10.65
C ALA A 12 15.70 3.39 10.45
N PHE A 13 15.90 2.64 9.37
CA PHE A 13 15.15 1.43 9.08
C PHE A 13 16.11 0.24 9.25
N TYR A 14 15.72 -0.71 10.09
CA TYR A 14 16.51 -1.90 10.40
C TYR A 14 15.80 -3.13 9.85
N ILE A 15 16.59 -4.09 9.40
CA ILE A 15 16.12 -5.34 8.83
C ILE A 15 16.72 -6.45 9.69
N GLU A 16 15.86 -7.36 10.16
CA GLU A 16 16.29 -8.55 10.88
C GLU A 16 17.11 -9.46 9.97
N GLU A 17 18.17 -10.08 10.48
CA GLU A 17 19.04 -10.97 9.68
C GLU A 17 18.30 -12.24 9.22
N ASN A 18 17.41 -12.77 10.07
CA ASN A 18 16.72 -14.04 9.85
C ASN A 18 15.24 -13.83 9.50
N VAL A 19 14.97 -13.17 8.37
CA VAL A 19 13.59 -12.92 7.92
C VAL A 19 12.91 -14.23 7.52
N LYS A 20 11.72 -14.49 8.07
CA LYS A 20 10.97 -15.75 7.83
C LYS A 20 9.81 -15.61 6.85
N GLU A 21 9.30 -14.39 6.66
CA GLU A 21 8.13 -14.12 5.82
C GLU A 21 8.33 -12.85 4.99
N ALA A 22 7.55 -12.72 3.92
CA ALA A 22 7.55 -11.53 3.10
C ALA A 22 7.01 -10.34 3.91
N SER A 23 7.79 -9.26 3.95
CA SER A 23 7.44 -8.00 4.61
C SER A 23 7.99 -6.80 3.83
N VAL A 24 7.66 -5.59 4.29
CA VAL A 24 8.22 -4.34 3.73
C VAL A 24 9.75 -4.33 3.77
N ALA A 25 10.35 -4.99 4.77
CA ALA A 25 11.80 -5.09 4.90
C ALA A 25 12.47 -5.89 3.77
N THR A 26 11.75 -6.84 3.17
CA THR A 26 12.22 -7.67 2.06
C THR A 26 11.75 -7.19 0.69
N ALA A 27 10.96 -6.11 0.64
CA ALA A 27 10.37 -5.63 -0.59
C ALA A 27 11.41 -5.02 -1.53
N THR A 28 11.26 -5.28 -2.83
CA THR A 28 12.06 -4.62 -3.87
C THR A 28 11.34 -3.37 -4.36
N GLN A 29 11.95 -2.19 -4.19
CA GLN A 29 11.40 -0.95 -4.74
C GLN A 29 11.71 -0.84 -6.23
N LEU A 30 10.68 -0.95 -7.08
CA LEU A 30 10.82 -0.88 -8.54
C LEU A 30 10.84 0.55 -9.11
N GLN A 31 10.19 1.50 -8.43
CA GLN A 31 10.08 2.88 -8.89
C GLN A 31 9.83 3.86 -7.72
N GLY A 32 9.90 5.16 -8.03
CA GLY A 32 9.60 6.24 -7.09
C GLY A 32 10.81 6.71 -6.28
N LYS A 33 10.56 7.69 -5.39
CA LYS A 33 11.58 8.22 -4.48
C LYS A 33 11.81 7.26 -3.32
N ALA A 34 12.94 7.39 -2.62
CA ALA A 34 13.19 6.64 -1.39
C ALA A 34 12.02 6.78 -0.39
N LEU A 35 11.58 5.66 0.18
CA LEU A 35 10.46 5.61 1.12
C LEU A 35 10.69 6.49 2.35
N SER A 36 9.65 7.20 2.78
CA SER A 36 9.64 7.91 4.07
C SER A 36 9.25 6.97 5.21
N TYR A 37 9.43 7.41 6.46
CA TYR A 37 9.00 6.66 7.65
C TYR A 37 7.52 6.28 7.56
N ASN A 38 6.66 7.26 7.26
CA ASN A 38 5.23 7.04 7.13
C ASN A 38 4.88 6.14 5.94
N ASN A 39 5.66 6.17 4.85
CA ASN A 39 5.41 5.23 3.77
C ASN A 39 5.72 3.80 4.18
N ILE A 40 6.77 3.56 4.96
CA ILE A 40 7.06 2.21 5.48
C ILE A 40 5.93 1.74 6.39
N ALA A 41 5.51 2.58 7.35
CA ALA A 41 4.44 2.24 8.28
C ALA A 41 3.09 1.97 7.57
N ASP A 42 2.68 2.82 6.63
CA ASP A 42 1.44 2.63 5.88
C ASP A 42 1.52 1.41 4.93
N THR A 43 2.70 1.13 4.37
CA THR A 43 2.90 -0.07 3.53
C THR A 43 2.80 -1.34 4.34
N ASP A 44 3.34 -1.35 5.56
CA ASP A 44 3.28 -2.50 6.46
C ASP A 44 1.83 -2.78 6.87
N ALA A 45 1.11 -1.74 7.31
CA ALA A 45 -0.31 -1.85 7.65
C ALA A 45 -1.16 -2.34 6.47
N ALA A 46 -0.91 -1.84 5.26
CA ALA A 46 -1.64 -2.27 4.07
C ALA A 46 -1.31 -3.72 3.66
N LEU A 47 -0.03 -4.11 3.77
CA LEU A 47 0.45 -5.46 3.44
C LEU A 47 -0.12 -6.50 4.41
N GLU A 48 -0.02 -6.28 5.71
CA GLU A 48 -0.55 -7.21 6.70
C GLU A 48 -2.07 -7.31 6.60
N CYS A 49 -2.77 -6.19 6.38
CA CYS A 49 -4.22 -6.22 6.19
C CYS A 49 -4.64 -7.01 4.93
N VAL A 50 -3.93 -6.86 3.80
CA VAL A 50 -4.31 -7.56 2.56
C VAL A 50 -3.97 -9.07 2.62
N LYS A 51 -3.00 -9.48 3.44
CA LYS A 51 -2.63 -10.90 3.67
C LYS A 51 -3.73 -11.71 4.36
N GLU A 52 -4.63 -11.07 5.09
CA GLU A 52 -5.75 -11.74 5.79
C GLU A 52 -6.81 -12.33 4.83
N PHE A 53 -6.80 -11.95 3.55
CA PHE A 53 -7.78 -12.38 2.57
C PHE A 53 -7.26 -13.46 1.63
N ASN A 54 -8.08 -14.48 1.40
CA ASN A 54 -7.78 -15.54 0.43
C ASN A 54 -8.24 -15.17 -0.98
N GLU A 55 -9.35 -14.47 -1.13
CA GLU A 55 -9.89 -13.98 -2.39
C GLU A 55 -9.06 -12.81 -2.93
N PRO A 56 -9.10 -12.50 -4.24
CA PRO A 56 -8.51 -11.27 -4.76
C PRO A 56 -8.96 -10.04 -3.97
N ALA A 57 -8.00 -9.36 -3.35
CA ALA A 57 -8.25 -8.29 -2.39
C ALA A 57 -7.43 -7.03 -2.69
N CYS A 58 -8.01 -5.89 -2.37
CA CYS A 58 -7.36 -4.59 -2.40
C CYS A 58 -7.60 -3.87 -1.07
N VAL A 59 -6.52 -3.34 -0.50
CA VAL A 59 -6.54 -2.52 0.72
C VAL A 59 -5.90 -1.16 0.41
N ILE A 60 -6.54 -0.09 0.86
CA ILE A 60 -6.04 1.29 0.75
C ILE A 60 -5.91 1.86 2.16
N VAL A 61 -4.69 2.25 2.52
CA VAL A 61 -4.34 2.81 3.84
C VAL A 61 -3.87 4.25 3.69
N LYS A 62 -4.21 5.09 4.67
CA LYS A 62 -3.64 6.42 4.82
C LYS A 62 -3.47 6.75 6.30
N HIS A 63 -2.27 7.15 6.70
CA HIS A 63 -1.94 7.46 8.09
C HIS A 63 -2.31 6.30 9.03
N ALA A 64 -1.87 5.10 8.68
CA ALA A 64 -2.13 3.81 9.34
C ALA A 64 -3.61 3.40 9.44
N ASN A 65 -4.54 4.11 8.80
CA ASN A 65 -5.97 3.80 8.82
C ASN A 65 -6.44 3.27 7.45
N PRO A 66 -7.09 2.09 7.40
CA PRO A 66 -7.74 1.62 6.18
C PRO A 66 -8.89 2.55 5.80
N CYS A 67 -8.84 3.12 4.60
CA CYS A 67 -9.92 3.95 4.03
C CYS A 67 -10.71 3.23 2.92
N GLY A 68 -10.21 2.08 2.45
CA GLY A 68 -10.90 1.21 1.51
C GLY A 68 -10.40 -0.21 1.60
N VAL A 69 -11.31 -1.18 1.72
CA VAL A 69 -10.98 -2.61 1.74
C VAL A 69 -12.06 -3.33 0.94
N ALA A 70 -11.66 -4.16 -0.01
CA ALA A 70 -12.61 -4.96 -0.76
C ALA A 70 -11.98 -6.28 -1.24
N VAL A 71 -12.81 -7.31 -1.26
CA VAL A 71 -12.56 -8.58 -1.95
C VAL A 71 -13.50 -8.72 -3.13
N SER A 72 -13.04 -9.34 -4.21
CA SER A 72 -13.88 -9.64 -5.37
C SER A 72 -13.31 -10.80 -6.20
N ASP A 73 -13.97 -11.14 -7.31
CA ASP A 73 -13.54 -12.20 -8.24
C ASP A 73 -12.32 -11.79 -9.09
N SER A 74 -12.02 -10.49 -9.17
CA SER A 74 -10.85 -9.95 -9.88
C SER A 74 -10.19 -8.82 -9.09
N ILE A 75 -8.88 -8.65 -9.30
CA ILE A 75 -8.10 -7.58 -8.66
C ILE A 75 -8.56 -6.19 -9.10
N LEU A 76 -8.97 -6.03 -10.36
CA LEU A 76 -9.51 -4.77 -10.87
C LEU A 76 -10.81 -4.39 -10.15
N ASP A 77 -11.74 -5.33 -9.97
CA ASP A 77 -13.00 -5.05 -9.27
C ASP A 77 -12.79 -4.83 -7.77
N ALA A 78 -11.87 -5.59 -7.15
CA ALA A 78 -11.45 -5.34 -5.77
C ALA A 78 -10.89 -3.92 -5.61
N TYR A 79 -10.04 -3.47 -6.53
CA TYR A 79 -9.53 -2.10 -6.55
C TYR A 79 -10.66 -1.07 -6.65
N ASP A 80 -11.54 -1.22 -7.65
CA ASP A 80 -12.61 -0.26 -7.91
C ASP A 80 -13.58 -0.14 -6.73
N ARG A 81 -13.87 -1.25 -6.06
CA ARG A 81 -14.72 -1.29 -4.86
C ARG A 81 -14.02 -0.63 -3.66
N ALA A 82 -12.76 -0.96 -3.40
CA ALA A 82 -11.99 -0.34 -2.31
C ALA A 82 -11.84 1.17 -2.51
N TYR A 83 -11.55 1.62 -3.73
CA TYR A 83 -11.42 3.05 -4.04
C TYR A 83 -12.75 3.81 -3.87
N LYS A 84 -13.89 3.19 -4.22
CA LYS A 84 -15.23 3.80 -4.07
C LYS A 84 -15.66 3.98 -2.62
N THR A 85 -15.02 3.32 -1.64
CA THR A 85 -15.33 3.48 -0.22
C THR A 85 -15.09 4.92 0.26
N ASP A 86 -13.91 5.46 -0.02
CA ASP A 86 -13.56 6.86 0.23
C ASP A 86 -12.51 7.36 -0.77
N PRO A 87 -12.93 7.85 -1.95
CA PRO A 87 -12.02 8.36 -2.97
C PRO A 87 -11.16 9.56 -2.50
N THR A 88 -11.68 10.34 -1.54
CA THR A 88 -11.01 11.55 -1.06
C THR A 88 -9.82 11.18 -0.19
N SER A 89 -10.00 10.22 0.72
CA SER A 89 -8.94 9.69 1.56
C SER A 89 -8.00 8.77 0.80
N ALA A 90 -8.47 8.02 -0.19
CA ALA A 90 -7.61 7.18 -1.03
C ALA A 90 -6.52 7.97 -1.78
N PHE A 91 -6.77 9.25 -2.07
CA PHE A 91 -5.76 10.11 -2.66
C PHE A 91 -4.55 10.29 -1.73
N GLY A 92 -3.37 9.91 -2.23
CA GLY A 92 -2.11 9.93 -1.49
C GLY A 92 -1.94 8.78 -0.49
N GLY A 93 -2.83 7.79 -0.51
CA GLY A 93 -2.72 6.58 0.31
C GLY A 93 -1.79 5.53 -0.31
N ILE A 94 -1.51 4.48 0.47
CA ILE A 94 -0.83 3.27 0.02
C ILE A 94 -1.88 2.25 -0.39
N ILE A 95 -1.68 1.62 -1.55
CA ILE A 95 -2.58 0.62 -2.12
C ILE A 95 -1.84 -0.72 -2.13
N ALA A 96 -2.42 -1.75 -1.52
CA ALA A 96 -1.89 -3.09 -1.46
C ALA A 96 -2.85 -4.10 -2.12
N PHE A 97 -2.27 -5.10 -2.78
CA PHE A 97 -2.96 -6.18 -3.46
C PHE A 97 -2.39 -7.53 -3.01
N ASN A 98 -3.22 -8.55 -2.82
CA ASN A 98 -2.76 -9.90 -2.49
C ASN A 98 -2.56 -10.81 -3.73
N ARG A 99 -2.59 -10.24 -4.93
CA ARG A 99 -2.28 -10.91 -6.20
C ARG A 99 -1.48 -9.96 -7.08
N GLU A 100 -0.89 -10.53 -8.14
CA GLU A 100 -0.15 -9.76 -9.12
C GLU A 100 -1.03 -8.72 -9.83
N LEU A 101 -0.43 -7.56 -10.11
CA LEU A 101 -1.07 -6.47 -10.83
C LEU A 101 -0.93 -6.68 -12.33
N ASP A 102 -2.06 -6.76 -13.04
CA ASP A 102 -2.09 -6.71 -14.49
C ASP A 102 -1.97 -5.27 -15.03
N ALA A 103 -1.76 -5.15 -16.35
CA ALA A 103 -1.59 -3.87 -17.00
C ALA A 103 -2.82 -2.95 -16.85
N GLU A 104 -4.03 -3.53 -16.81
CA GLU A 104 -5.28 -2.78 -16.74
C GLU A 104 -5.51 -2.21 -15.35
N THR A 105 -5.34 -3.03 -14.30
CA THR A 105 -5.40 -2.59 -12.90
C THR A 105 -4.33 -1.54 -12.60
N ARG A 106 -3.10 -1.74 -13.11
CA ARG A 106 -2.03 -0.75 -12.98
C ARG A 106 -2.41 0.58 -13.62
N ARG A 107 -2.97 0.55 -14.83
CA ARG A 107 -3.45 1.76 -15.53
C ARG A 107 -4.57 2.43 -14.72
N ARG A 108 -5.57 1.66 -14.29
CA ARG A 108 -6.73 2.14 -13.54
C ARG A 108 -6.32 2.81 -12.22
N SER A 109 -5.43 2.19 -11.45
CA SER A 109 -4.97 2.73 -10.17
C SER A 109 -4.10 3.98 -10.35
N SER A 110 -3.23 4.01 -11.37
CA SER A 110 -2.40 5.19 -11.67
C SER A 110 -3.23 6.44 -12.03
N LEU A 111 -4.32 6.27 -12.78
CA LEU A 111 -5.21 7.36 -13.18
C LEU A 111 -5.95 7.96 -11.98
N ALA A 112 -6.46 7.10 -11.09
CA ALA A 112 -7.17 7.54 -9.89
C ALA A 112 -6.26 8.28 -8.90
N SER A 113 -5.00 7.86 -8.77
CA SER A 113 -3.99 8.55 -7.94
C SER A 113 -3.52 9.87 -8.54
N SER A 114 -3.70 10.09 -9.84
CA SER A 114 -3.31 11.32 -10.55
C SER A 114 -4.46 12.34 -10.65
N SER A 115 -5.68 11.95 -10.29
CA SER A 115 -6.88 12.78 -10.42
C SER A 115 -7.13 13.59 -9.15
N LYS A 116 -6.36 14.65 -8.92
CA LYS A 116 -6.76 15.84 -8.14
C LYS A 116 -6.27 17.10 -8.82
#